data_AF-A0A1F7QML5-F1
#
_entry.id   AF-A0A1F7QML5-F1
#
_cell.length_a   1.000
_cell.length_b   1.000
_cell.length_c   1.000
_cell.angle_alpha   90.00
_cell.angle_beta   90.00
_cell.angle_gamma   90.00
#
_symmetry.space_group_name_H-M   'P 1'
#
loop_
_entity.id
_entity.type
_entity.pdbx_description
1 polymer ?
#
loop_
_entity_poly.entity_id
_entity_poly.type
_entity_poly.pdbx_seq_one_letter_code
_entity_poly.pdbx_strand_id
1 'polypeptide(L)'
;MPHTSAHREEASSHLTPMGQRLFRFVEFDDNEQLLAEIRKHPVGLVFTIATGLFVSLAVMVGLVVLALNLESIGFSLDNTLIRDVLVGLALVFGAFGLIATFIAAVLYLSNVVFVTDQKIAQVMYISLFNRKILQLGMGNVQDVNVSQKGILAHIFDYGSLIIETAGEMENPAFTYVPDPSTNSQIIIQAHQEYVEKHGN
;
A
#
# COMPACT_ATOMS: atom_id res chain seq x y z
N MET A 1 -3.71 35.33 -9.16
CA MET A 1 -3.99 33.88 -9.13
C MET A 1 -4.35 33.44 -7.69
N PRO A 2 -5.57 33.74 -7.19
CA PRO A 2 -5.99 33.39 -5.83
C PRO A 2 -7.16 32.38 -5.75
N HIS A 3 -7.71 31.92 -6.88
CA HIS A 3 -8.90 31.05 -6.90
C HIS A 3 -8.58 29.55 -6.74
N THR A 4 -7.36 29.14 -7.09
CA THR A 4 -6.88 27.75 -7.10
C THR A 4 -6.71 27.12 -5.72
N SER A 5 -6.51 27.94 -4.68
CA SER A 5 -6.27 27.44 -3.32
C SER A 5 -7.56 27.13 -2.56
N ALA A 6 -8.63 27.90 -2.77
CA ALA A 6 -9.87 27.76 -1.99
C ALA A 6 -10.64 26.48 -2.36
N HIS A 7 -10.77 26.19 -3.66
CA HIS A 7 -11.43 24.97 -4.15
C HIS A 7 -10.68 23.70 -3.73
N ARG A 8 -9.34 23.74 -3.79
CA ARG A 8 -8.49 22.64 -3.32
C ARG A 8 -8.62 22.42 -1.82
N GLU A 9 -8.69 23.49 -1.03
CA GLU A 9 -8.87 23.40 0.43
C GLU A 9 -10.21 22.76 0.77
N GLU A 10 -11.30 23.18 0.11
CA GLU A 10 -12.63 22.60 0.27
C GLU A 10 -12.64 21.10 -0.07
N ALA A 11 -12.13 20.72 -1.24
CA ALA A 11 -12.02 19.31 -1.64
C ALA A 11 -11.17 18.49 -0.64
N SER A 12 -10.07 19.07 -0.15
CA SER A 12 -9.21 18.38 0.82
C SER A 12 -9.83 18.25 2.20
N SER A 13 -10.79 19.10 2.59
CA SER A 13 -11.40 19.08 3.92
C SER A 13 -12.16 17.78 4.20
N HIS A 14 -12.67 17.13 3.16
CA HIS A 14 -13.36 15.83 3.23
C HIS A 14 -12.40 14.63 3.26
N LEU A 15 -11.11 14.84 2.98
CA LEU A 15 -10.09 13.81 3.06
C LEU A 15 -9.68 13.54 4.50
N THR A 16 -9.17 12.34 4.73
CA THR A 16 -8.49 12.01 5.99
C THR A 16 -7.29 12.95 6.24
N PRO A 17 -6.85 13.16 7.50
CA PRO A 17 -5.72 14.05 7.81
C PRO A 17 -4.43 13.67 7.06
N MET A 18 -4.22 12.39 6.82
CA MET A 18 -3.09 11.90 6.03
C MET A 18 -3.34 12.09 4.54
N GLY A 19 -4.58 11.94 4.07
CA GLY A 19 -5.01 12.19 2.69
C GLY A 19 -4.75 13.64 2.30
N GLN A 20 -5.14 14.61 3.14
CA GLN A 20 -4.85 16.04 2.96
C GLN A 20 -3.38 16.32 2.69
N ARG A 21 -2.49 15.72 3.50
CA ARG A 21 -1.03 15.88 3.37
C ARG A 21 -0.47 15.26 2.10
N LEU A 22 -1.08 14.21 1.58
CA LEU A 22 -0.63 13.55 0.35
C LEU A 22 -1.25 14.19 -0.89
N PHE A 23 -2.45 14.73 -0.76
CA PHE A 23 -3.17 15.39 -1.84
C PHE A 23 -2.38 16.57 -2.40
N ARG A 24 -1.61 17.31 -1.59
CA ARG A 24 -0.71 18.40 -2.04
C ARG A 24 0.29 18.02 -3.15
N PHE A 25 0.58 16.72 -3.30
CA PHE A 25 1.51 16.22 -4.32
C PHE A 25 0.84 15.87 -5.65
N VAL A 26 -0.48 15.88 -5.69
CA VAL A 26 -1.28 15.60 -6.88
C VAL A 26 -1.68 16.93 -7.53
N GLU A 27 -1.60 17.00 -8.85
CA GLU A 27 -2.11 18.15 -9.60
C GLU A 27 -3.64 18.11 -9.59
N PHE A 28 -4.28 19.22 -9.20
CA PHE A 28 -5.73 19.30 -9.05
C PHE A 28 -6.21 20.64 -9.62
N ASP A 29 -7.11 20.55 -10.60
CA ASP A 29 -7.57 21.70 -11.37
C ASP A 29 -8.80 22.37 -10.74
N ASP A 30 -9.05 23.64 -11.08
CA ASP A 30 -10.12 24.45 -10.47
C ASP A 30 -11.53 23.92 -10.73
N ASN A 31 -11.71 23.20 -11.83
CA ASN A 31 -12.99 22.60 -12.23
C ASN A 31 -13.04 21.10 -11.95
N GLU A 32 -12.03 20.55 -11.28
CA GLU A 32 -11.94 19.14 -10.97
C GLU A 32 -12.68 18.84 -9.66
N GLN A 33 -13.39 17.72 -9.60
CA GLN A 33 -14.12 17.28 -8.42
C GLN A 33 -13.53 15.99 -7.88
N LEU A 34 -13.22 15.98 -6.58
CA LEU A 34 -12.77 14.78 -5.88
C LEU A 34 -13.98 13.88 -5.57
N LEU A 35 -13.99 12.67 -6.13
CA LEU A 35 -15.08 11.71 -5.99
C LEU A 35 -14.83 10.71 -4.86
N ALA A 36 -13.59 10.23 -4.71
CA ALA A 36 -13.27 9.25 -3.67
C ALA A 36 -11.81 9.30 -3.20
N GLU A 37 -11.59 9.02 -1.91
CA GLU A 37 -10.29 8.66 -1.32
C GLU A 37 -10.28 7.16 -1.00
N ILE A 38 -9.49 6.38 -1.75
CA ILE A 38 -9.35 4.94 -1.54
C ILE A 38 -8.06 4.69 -0.77
N ARG A 39 -8.20 4.09 0.41
CA ARG A 39 -7.09 3.65 1.26
C ARG A 39 -6.97 2.13 1.27
N LYS A 40 -5.79 1.63 1.61
CA LYS A 40 -5.58 0.19 1.78
C LYS A 40 -6.37 -0.38 2.97
N HIS A 41 -6.94 -1.54 2.77
CA HIS A 41 -7.76 -2.25 3.74
C HIS A 41 -6.93 -2.73 4.96
N PRO A 42 -7.42 -2.59 6.20
CA PRO A 42 -6.67 -2.96 7.40
C PRO A 42 -6.18 -4.41 7.45
N VAL A 43 -6.87 -5.34 6.78
CA VAL A 43 -6.47 -6.76 6.74
C VAL A 43 -5.08 -6.95 6.13
N GLY A 44 -4.70 -6.18 5.11
CA GLY A 44 -3.36 -6.32 4.55
C GLY A 44 -2.26 -5.80 5.49
N LEU A 45 -2.58 -4.84 6.36
CA LEU A 45 -1.70 -4.42 7.44
C LEU A 45 -1.50 -5.54 8.46
N VAL A 46 -2.59 -6.20 8.88
CA VAL A 46 -2.53 -7.35 9.79
C VAL A 46 -1.66 -8.46 9.21
N PHE A 47 -1.83 -8.79 7.92
CA PHE A 47 -0.99 -9.79 7.26
C PHE A 47 0.48 -9.38 7.21
N THR A 48 0.77 -8.11 6.88
CA THR A 48 2.14 -7.59 6.82
C THR A 48 2.82 -7.67 8.20
N ILE A 49 2.11 -7.28 9.27
CA ILE A 49 2.61 -7.37 10.64
C ILE A 49 2.78 -8.83 11.06
N ALA A 50 1.76 -9.66 10.85
CA ALA A 50 1.79 -11.08 11.26
C ALA A 50 2.93 -11.85 10.57
N THR A 51 3.09 -11.67 9.27
CA THR A 51 4.18 -12.32 8.50
C THR A 51 5.55 -11.79 8.93
N GLY A 52 5.71 -10.49 9.11
CA GLY A 52 6.96 -9.89 9.57
C GLY A 52 7.36 -10.37 10.97
N LEU A 53 6.41 -10.41 11.91
CA LEU A 53 6.63 -10.95 13.25
C LEU A 53 6.95 -12.44 13.21
N PHE A 54 6.25 -13.22 12.41
CA PHE A 54 6.50 -14.65 12.25
C PHE A 54 7.91 -14.92 11.73
N VAL A 55 8.33 -14.21 10.67
CA VAL A 55 9.68 -14.35 10.10
C VAL A 55 10.75 -13.92 11.10
N SER A 56 10.58 -12.77 11.76
CA SER A 56 11.51 -12.28 12.79
C SER A 56 11.66 -13.29 13.94
N LEU A 57 10.53 -13.82 14.44
CA LEU A 57 10.52 -14.82 15.50
C LEU A 57 11.14 -16.14 15.05
N ALA A 58 10.84 -16.61 13.84
CA ALA A 58 11.41 -17.84 13.29
C ALA A 58 12.94 -17.77 13.18
N VAL A 59 13.48 -16.64 12.72
CA VAL A 59 14.93 -16.41 12.65
C VAL A 59 15.55 -16.37 14.04
N MET A 60 14.94 -15.62 14.97
CA MET A 60 15.44 -15.51 16.35
C MET A 60 15.43 -16.88 17.06
N VAL A 61 14.32 -17.60 17.01
CA VAL A 61 14.18 -18.93 17.61
C VAL A 61 15.13 -19.92 16.94
N GLY A 62 15.26 -19.89 15.62
CA GLY A 62 16.17 -20.77 14.89
C GLY A 62 17.63 -20.59 15.34
N LEU A 63 18.09 -19.35 15.51
CA LEU A 63 19.44 -19.05 15.99
C LEU A 63 19.65 -19.43 17.47
N VAL A 64 18.64 -19.22 18.32
CA VAL A 64 18.70 -19.65 19.73
C VAL A 64 18.74 -21.17 19.84
N VAL A 65 17.87 -21.88 19.11
CA VAL A 65 17.85 -23.34 19.08
C VAL A 65 19.18 -23.88 18.58
N LEU A 66 19.76 -23.29 17.52
CA LEU A 66 21.09 -23.64 17.05
C LEU A 66 22.16 -23.44 18.14
N ALA A 67 22.13 -22.30 18.84
CA ALA A 67 23.08 -21.98 19.90
C ALA A 67 23.01 -22.97 21.08
N LEU A 68 21.82 -23.49 21.40
CA LEU A 68 21.61 -24.47 22.48
C LEU A 68 21.98 -25.90 22.07
N ASN A 69 22.04 -26.20 20.77
CA ASN A 69 22.25 -27.55 20.24
C ASN A 69 23.60 -27.72 19.54
N LEU A 70 24.59 -26.84 19.79
CA LEU A 70 25.91 -26.87 19.16
C LEU A 70 26.64 -28.22 19.32
N GLU A 71 26.47 -28.89 20.47
CA GLU A 71 27.09 -30.19 20.74
C GLU A 71 26.54 -31.29 19.83
N SER A 72 25.24 -31.25 19.56
CA SER A 72 24.56 -32.24 18.70
C SER A 72 25.01 -32.19 17.24
N ILE A 73 25.60 -31.06 16.81
CA ILE A 73 26.11 -30.84 15.45
C ILE A 73 27.64 -30.94 15.38
N GLY A 74 28.30 -31.51 16.40
CA GLY A 74 29.71 -31.88 16.36
C GLY A 74 30.69 -30.87 16.95
N PHE A 75 30.22 -29.81 17.62
CA PHE A 75 31.10 -28.88 18.34
C PHE A 75 31.22 -29.31 19.81
N SER A 76 32.36 -29.91 20.19
CA SER A 76 32.54 -30.64 21.45
C SER A 76 33.46 -29.97 22.50
N LEU A 77 33.93 -28.74 22.27
CA LEU A 77 34.73 -27.97 23.23
C LEU A 77 33.89 -26.88 23.93
N ASP A 78 34.48 -26.14 24.88
CA ASP A 78 33.87 -25.00 25.56
C ASP A 78 33.51 -23.90 24.54
N ASN A 79 32.32 -24.02 23.95
CA ASN A 79 31.82 -23.16 22.88
C ASN A 79 31.02 -21.98 23.41
N THR A 80 31.26 -21.56 24.66
CA THR A 80 30.59 -20.43 25.30
C THR A 80 30.61 -19.18 24.43
N LEU A 81 31.77 -18.85 23.85
CA LEU A 81 31.90 -17.73 22.90
C LEU A 81 30.99 -17.86 21.67
N ILE A 82 30.91 -19.05 21.05
CA ILE A 82 30.09 -19.27 19.84
C ILE A 82 28.61 -19.17 20.19
N ARG A 83 28.20 -19.75 21.32
CA ARG A 83 26.83 -19.67 21.82
C ARG A 83 26.43 -18.22 22.08
N ASP A 84 27.28 -17.45 22.76
CA ASP A 84 27.01 -16.04 23.06
C ASP A 84 26.91 -15.19 21.78
N VAL A 85 27.78 -15.45 20.79
CA VAL A 85 27.70 -14.81 19.48
C VAL A 85 26.39 -15.16 18.77
N LEU A 86 25.97 -16.42 18.75
CA LEU A 86 24.73 -16.84 18.09
C LEU A 86 23.49 -16.25 18.77
N VAL A 87 23.46 -16.20 20.10
CA VAL A 87 22.38 -15.53 20.85
C VAL A 87 22.39 -14.02 20.58
N GLY A 88 23.58 -13.39 20.54
CA GLY A 88 23.73 -12.00 20.14
C GLY A 88 23.19 -11.72 18.74
N LEU A 89 23.52 -12.57 17.77
CA LEU A 89 22.98 -12.48 16.41
C LEU A 89 21.47 -12.69 16.38
N ALA A 90 20.93 -13.62 17.17
CA ALA A 90 19.49 -13.84 17.27
C ALA A 90 18.75 -12.57 17.69
N LEU A 91 19.28 -11.86 18.71
CA LEU A 91 18.71 -10.60 19.17
C LEU A 91 18.84 -9.49 18.13
N VAL A 92 19.99 -9.38 17.47
CA VAL A 92 20.22 -8.38 16.42
C VAL A 92 19.27 -8.60 15.25
N PHE A 93 19.21 -9.81 14.69
CA PHE A 93 18.32 -10.13 13.57
C PHE A 93 16.84 -10.04 13.96
N GLY A 94 16.48 -10.45 15.18
CA GLY A 94 15.14 -10.27 15.73
C GLY A 94 14.74 -8.79 15.71
N ALA A 95 15.58 -7.92 16.29
CA ALA A 95 15.35 -6.47 16.33
C ALA A 95 15.27 -5.86 14.91
N PHE A 96 16.18 -6.24 14.01
CA PHE A 96 16.12 -5.81 12.61
C PHE A 96 14.81 -6.24 11.93
N GLY A 97 14.34 -7.47 12.17
CA GLY A 97 13.07 -7.97 11.66
C GLY A 97 11.87 -7.16 12.15
N LEU A 98 11.87 -6.76 13.43
CA LEU A 98 10.83 -5.89 14.00
C LEU A 98 10.85 -4.50 13.36
N ILE A 99 12.02 -3.89 13.20
CA ILE A 99 12.18 -2.60 12.54
C ILE A 99 11.71 -2.68 11.08
N ALA A 100 12.11 -3.71 10.34
CA ALA A 100 11.68 -3.92 8.95
C ALA A 100 10.15 -4.08 8.85
N THR A 101 9.54 -4.82 9.78
CA THR A 101 8.08 -5.00 9.85
C THR A 101 7.37 -3.68 10.12
N PHE A 102 7.90 -2.87 11.05
CA PHE A 102 7.38 -1.54 11.35
C PHE A 102 7.47 -0.61 10.14
N ILE A 103 8.60 -0.60 9.43
CA ILE A 103 8.77 0.16 8.20
C ILE A 103 7.75 -0.29 7.15
N ALA A 104 7.59 -1.60 6.92
CA ALA A 104 6.62 -2.13 5.97
C ALA A 104 5.17 -1.72 6.31
N ALA A 105 4.81 -1.71 7.60
CA ALA A 105 3.52 -1.23 8.07
C ALA A 105 3.31 0.26 7.78
N VAL A 106 4.32 1.11 8.02
CA VAL A 106 4.27 2.54 7.70
C VAL A 106 4.11 2.76 6.19
N LEU A 107 4.88 2.05 5.36
CA LEU A 107 4.75 2.13 3.91
C LEU A 107 3.36 1.68 3.43
N TYR A 108 2.81 0.63 4.05
CA TYR A 108 1.47 0.13 3.73
C TYR A 108 0.40 1.21 3.96
N LEU A 109 0.44 1.84 5.15
CA LEU A 109 -0.50 2.89 5.57
C LEU A 109 -0.35 4.20 4.79
N SER A 110 0.81 4.42 4.17
CA SER A 110 1.12 5.66 3.43
C SER A 110 0.64 5.67 1.99
N ASN A 111 -0.09 4.64 1.56
CA ASN A 111 -0.62 4.53 0.21
C ASN A 111 -2.05 5.06 0.15
N VAL A 112 -2.32 5.88 -0.87
CA VAL A 112 -3.64 6.44 -1.13
C VAL A 112 -3.87 6.54 -2.62
N VAL A 113 -5.12 6.33 -3.04
CA VAL A 113 -5.59 6.61 -4.40
C VAL A 113 -6.70 7.64 -4.29
N PHE A 114 -6.59 8.70 -5.09
CA PHE A 114 -7.62 9.71 -5.25
C PHE A 114 -8.28 9.49 -6.61
N VAL A 115 -9.60 9.42 -6.61
CA VAL A 115 -10.41 9.34 -7.83
C VAL A 115 -11.12 10.68 -7.97
N THR A 116 -10.95 11.32 -9.12
CA THR A 116 -11.64 12.56 -9.47
C THR A 116 -12.45 12.35 -10.75
N ASP A 117 -13.21 13.36 -11.15
CA ASP A 117 -13.94 13.36 -12.41
C ASP A 117 -13.04 13.50 -13.65
N GLN A 118 -11.76 13.85 -13.48
CA GLN A 118 -10.80 14.02 -14.59
C GLN A 118 -9.63 13.05 -14.57
N LYS A 119 -9.20 12.56 -13.40
CA LYS A 119 -8.03 11.70 -13.28
C LYS A 119 -8.09 10.75 -12.08
N ILE A 120 -7.25 9.74 -12.14
CA ILE A 120 -7.00 8.82 -11.03
C ILE A 120 -5.55 9.03 -10.61
N ALA A 121 -5.34 9.48 -9.38
CA ALA A 121 -4.03 9.78 -8.85
C ALA A 121 -3.67 8.84 -7.70
N GLN A 122 -2.58 8.10 -7.84
CA GLN A 122 -2.03 7.25 -6.80
C GLN A 122 -0.77 7.87 -6.21
N VAL A 123 -0.71 7.92 -4.89
CA VAL A 123 0.49 8.28 -4.14
C VAL A 123 0.90 7.08 -3.28
N MET A 124 2.10 6.55 -3.54
CA MET A 124 2.63 5.40 -2.81
C MET A 124 4.08 5.62 -2.38
N TYR A 125 4.44 5.11 -1.20
CA TYR A 125 5.82 5.12 -0.73
C TYR A 125 6.47 3.76 -1.00
N ILE A 126 7.51 3.75 -1.85
CA ILE A 126 8.30 2.54 -2.15
C ILE A 126 9.31 2.28 -1.02
N SER A 127 9.81 3.36 -0.43
CA SER A 127 10.71 3.34 0.73
C SER A 127 10.41 4.57 1.59
N LEU A 128 10.99 4.66 2.80
CA LEU A 128 10.75 5.77 3.74
C LEU A 128 11.03 7.15 3.13
N PHE A 129 11.92 7.21 2.14
CA PHE A 129 12.35 8.45 1.50
C PHE A 129 12.00 8.54 0.01
N ASN A 130 11.42 7.48 -0.56
CA ASN A 130 11.09 7.42 -1.98
C ASN A 130 9.58 7.21 -2.18
N ARG A 131 8.95 8.16 -2.86
CA ARG A 131 7.53 8.11 -3.23
C ARG A 131 7.38 8.03 -4.74
N LYS A 132 6.44 7.21 -5.20
CA LYS A 132 5.96 7.18 -6.59
C LYS A 132 4.59 7.84 -6.63
N ILE A 133 4.42 8.78 -7.56
CA ILE A 133 3.15 9.43 -7.86
C ILE A 133 2.79 9.02 -9.28
N LEU A 134 1.60 8.46 -9.45
CA LEU A 134 1.06 8.06 -10.74
C LEU A 134 -0.23 8.83 -10.94
N GLN A 135 -0.41 9.42 -12.12
CA GLN A 135 -1.63 10.11 -12.49
C GLN A 135 -2.08 9.58 -13.85
N LEU A 136 -3.30 9.10 -13.91
CA LEU A 136 -3.93 8.58 -15.13
C LEU A 136 -5.14 9.44 -15.44
N GLY A 137 -5.15 10.10 -16.59
CA GLY A 137 -6.31 10.85 -17.05
C GLY A 137 -7.50 9.92 -17.30
N MET A 138 -8.70 10.38 -16.97
CA MET A 138 -9.93 9.59 -17.10
C MET A 138 -10.21 9.18 -18.56
N GLY A 139 -9.81 10.00 -19.53
CA GLY A 139 -9.89 9.66 -20.95
C GLY A 139 -8.98 8.52 -21.40
N ASN A 140 -7.98 8.14 -20.60
CA ASN A 140 -7.09 7.01 -20.89
C ASN A 140 -7.53 5.70 -20.22
N VAL A 141 -8.55 5.76 -19.35
CA VAL A 141 -9.15 4.57 -18.74
C VAL A 141 -9.96 3.85 -19.81
N GLN A 142 -9.78 2.53 -19.95
CA GLN A 142 -10.58 1.69 -20.84
C GLN A 142 -11.55 0.82 -20.07
N ASP A 143 -11.05 0.14 -19.04
CA ASP A 143 -11.84 -0.74 -18.19
C ASP A 143 -11.25 -0.82 -16.78
N VAL A 144 -12.03 -1.31 -15.82
CA VAL A 144 -11.63 -1.49 -14.42
C VAL A 144 -11.95 -2.92 -13.99
N ASN A 145 -10.90 -3.72 -13.87
CA ASN A 145 -11.01 -5.11 -13.46
C ASN A 145 -10.91 -5.28 -11.94
N VAL A 146 -11.87 -6.00 -11.37
CA VAL A 146 -11.91 -6.34 -9.93
C VAL A 146 -11.47 -7.77 -9.71
N SER A 147 -10.56 -7.99 -8.76
CA SER A 147 -10.11 -9.33 -8.37
C SER A 147 -10.11 -9.51 -6.85
N GLN A 148 -10.96 -10.40 -6.34
CA GLN A 148 -10.96 -10.86 -4.95
C GLN A 148 -10.43 -12.30 -4.89
N LYS A 149 -9.26 -12.50 -4.30
CA LYS A 149 -8.58 -13.80 -4.28
C LYS A 149 -8.70 -14.48 -2.92
N GLY A 150 -9.36 -15.63 -2.88
CA GLY A 150 -9.48 -16.47 -1.69
C GLY A 150 -10.64 -16.11 -0.76
N ILE A 151 -10.88 -16.95 0.25
CA ILE A 151 -12.04 -16.85 1.14
C ILE A 151 -12.01 -15.56 1.97
N LEU A 152 -10.83 -15.17 2.47
CA LEU A 152 -10.69 -13.99 3.33
C LEU A 152 -10.98 -12.69 2.59
N ALA A 153 -10.66 -12.61 1.29
CA ALA A 153 -10.99 -11.47 0.44
C ALA A 153 -12.50 -11.25 0.32
N HIS A 154 -13.28 -12.33 0.25
CA HIS A 154 -14.74 -12.26 0.16
C HIS A 154 -15.40 -12.02 1.53
N ILE A 155 -14.85 -12.58 2.62
CA ILE A 155 -15.39 -12.38 3.97
C ILE A 155 -15.18 -10.94 4.46
N PHE A 156 -13.98 -10.38 4.22
CA PHE A 156 -13.61 -9.04 4.65
C PHE A 156 -13.77 -7.98 3.55
N ASP A 157 -14.45 -8.34 2.46
CA ASP A 157 -14.71 -7.51 1.27
C ASP A 157 -13.55 -6.60 0.84
N TYR A 158 -12.38 -7.21 0.61
CA TYR A 158 -11.23 -6.51 0.03
C TYR A 158 -10.76 -7.21 -1.24
N GLY A 159 -10.18 -6.45 -2.15
CA GLY A 159 -9.69 -6.99 -3.41
C GLY A 159 -8.56 -6.17 -4.02
N SER A 160 -8.36 -6.39 -5.30
CA SER A 160 -7.48 -5.59 -6.14
C SER A 160 -8.28 -4.98 -7.28
N LEU A 161 -7.96 -3.73 -7.62
CA LEU A 161 -8.44 -3.04 -8.81
C LEU A 161 -7.30 -2.92 -9.80
N ILE A 162 -7.55 -3.32 -11.04
CA ILE A 162 -6.60 -3.18 -12.15
C ILE A 162 -7.28 -2.28 -13.17
N ILE A 163 -6.72 -1.09 -13.40
CA ILE A 163 -7.23 -0.17 -14.41
C ILE A 163 -6.53 -0.50 -15.72
N GLU A 164 -7.31 -0.84 -16.73
CA GLU A 164 -6.83 -1.02 -18.08
C GLU A 164 -6.77 0.32 -18.77
N THR A 165 -5.64 0.58 -19.43
CA THR A 165 -5.34 1.87 -20.04
C THR A 165 -5.21 1.75 -21.55
N ALA A 166 -5.53 2.83 -22.25
CA ALA A 166 -5.41 2.85 -23.69
C ALA A 166 -3.94 2.88 -24.16
N GLY A 167 -3.60 2.04 -25.13
CA GLY A 167 -2.26 2.00 -25.72
C GLY A 167 -1.25 1.20 -24.91
N GLU A 168 0.01 1.63 -24.91
CA GLU A 168 1.13 0.92 -24.26
C GLU A 168 1.43 1.42 -22.82
N MET A 169 0.46 2.05 -22.16
CA MET A 169 0.64 2.55 -20.79
C MET A 169 0.62 1.40 -19.76
N GLU A 170 1.37 1.56 -18.66
CA GLU A 170 1.38 0.59 -17.57
C GLU A 170 0.01 0.61 -16.87
N ASN A 171 -0.67 -0.55 -16.83
CA ASN A 171 -1.98 -0.70 -16.18
C ASN A 171 -1.84 -0.54 -14.66
N PRO A 172 -2.37 0.54 -14.05
CA PRO A 172 -2.28 0.76 -12.62
C PRO A 172 -3.01 -0.34 -11.85
N ALA A 173 -2.32 -0.94 -10.87
CA ALA A 173 -2.91 -1.96 -10.00
C ALA A 173 -2.91 -1.51 -8.54
N PHE A 174 -4.09 -1.50 -7.93
CA PHE A 174 -4.31 -1.18 -6.53
C PHE A 174 -4.64 -2.46 -5.78
N THR A 175 -3.90 -2.75 -4.72
CA THR A 175 -4.07 -3.97 -3.92
C THR A 175 -4.64 -3.65 -2.56
N TYR A 176 -5.44 -4.58 -2.02
CA TYR A 176 -6.14 -4.43 -0.75
C TYR A 176 -7.09 -3.22 -0.76
N VAL A 177 -7.86 -3.05 -1.82
CA VAL A 177 -8.92 -2.05 -1.92
C VAL A 177 -10.12 -2.53 -1.09
N PRO A 178 -10.64 -1.74 -0.12
CA PRO A 178 -11.92 -2.01 0.55
C PRO A 178 -13.07 -1.94 -0.45
N ASP A 179 -14.12 -2.73 -0.28
CA ASP A 179 -15.35 -2.69 -1.09
C ASP A 179 -15.04 -2.52 -2.59
N PRO A 180 -14.23 -3.42 -3.19
CA PRO A 180 -13.61 -3.18 -4.49
C PRO A 180 -14.65 -3.02 -5.61
N SER A 181 -15.82 -3.67 -5.50
CA SER A 181 -16.93 -3.50 -6.45
C SER A 181 -17.52 -2.09 -6.42
N THR A 182 -17.67 -1.48 -5.25
CA THR A 182 -18.17 -0.11 -5.12
C THR A 182 -17.16 0.88 -5.68
N ASN A 183 -15.89 0.69 -5.33
CA ASN A 183 -14.82 1.56 -5.82
C ASN A 183 -14.60 1.45 -7.33
N SER A 184 -14.76 0.28 -7.93
CA SER A 184 -14.72 0.15 -9.40
C SER A 184 -15.90 0.86 -10.07
N GLN A 185 -17.10 0.79 -9.49
CA GLN A 185 -18.27 1.49 -10.02
C GLN A 185 -18.08 3.02 -10.01
N ILE A 186 -17.48 3.59 -8.94
CA ILE A 186 -17.15 5.01 -8.88
C ILE A 186 -16.22 5.41 -10.04
N ILE A 187 -15.18 4.60 -10.30
CA ILE A 187 -14.23 4.89 -11.39
C ILE A 187 -14.91 4.77 -12.76
N ILE A 188 -15.70 3.72 -12.98
CA ILE A 188 -16.42 3.51 -14.25
C ILE A 188 -17.41 4.64 -14.51
N GLN A 189 -18.17 5.04 -13.49
CA GLN A 189 -19.12 6.15 -13.59
C GLN A 189 -18.39 7.46 -13.92
N ALA A 190 -17.29 7.75 -13.22
CA ALA A 190 -16.48 8.93 -13.48
C ALA A 190 -15.94 8.94 -14.92
N HIS A 191 -15.55 7.77 -15.46
CA HIS A 191 -15.15 7.63 -16.85
C HIS A 191 -16.28 7.92 -17.83
N GLN A 192 -17.48 7.36 -17.60
CA GLN A 192 -18.64 7.62 -18.44
C GLN A 192 -19.00 9.11 -18.47
N GLU A 193 -19.08 9.75 -17.30
CA GLU A 193 -19.37 11.19 -17.20
C GLU A 193 -18.29 12.05 -17.88
N TYR A 194 -17.02 11.64 -17.80
CA TYR A 194 -15.93 12.32 -18.49
C TYR A 194 -16.09 12.24 -20.02
N VAL A 195 -16.40 11.05 -20.54
CA VAL A 195 -16.63 10.82 -21.98
C VAL A 195 -17.87 11.58 -22.47
N GLU A 196 -18.95 11.63 -21.70
CA GLU A 196 -20.14 12.42 -22.06
C GLU A 196 -19.86 13.92 -22.15
N LYS A 197 -19.00 14.45 -21.25
CA LYS A 197 -18.65 15.86 -21.22
C LYS A 197 -17.63 16.27 -22.29
N HIS A 198 -16.71 15.38 -22.68
CA HIS A 198 -15.55 15.71 -23.53
C HIS A 198 -15.47 14.92 -24.84
N GLY A 199 -16.37 13.96 -25.07
CA GLY A 199 -16.36 13.05 -26.21
C GLY A 199 -17.12 13.53 -27.45
N ASN A 200 -17.48 14.82 -27.52
CA ASN A 200 -18.07 15.47 -28.70
C ASN A 200 -17.06 16.37 -29.41
#